data_AF-A0A833RTE2-F1
#
_entry.id   AF-A0A833RTE2-F1
#
_cell.length_a   1.000
_cell.length_b   1.000
_cell.length_c   1.000
_cell.angle_alpha   90.00
_cell.angle_beta   90.00
_cell.angle_gamma   90.00
#
_symmetry.space_group_name_H-M   'P 1'
#
loop_
_entity.id
_entity.type
_entity.pdbx_description
1 polymer ?
#
loop_
_entity_poly.entity_id
_entity_poly.type
_entity_poly.pdbx_seq_one_letter_code
_entity_poly.pdbx_strand_id
1 'polypeptide(L)'
;MKVYLERSKEYKKFMEKQIAEYNIGKRHLAKIVGEDPDNFTEADIDRAITYLFPSGLYDKQAKPMMIDPIKMYETRKEAVFDEAGRPHHFLFYTLNPKYYEVLHEIVGSLNRLDKIEDQMLAKKIQPSSQDKLDIVESQWMGKSELEKILSEKIKDKDPEYDNDNRPFILVEKCARKNARGQVKVIGNGSGKITINGKDITLFDDIQCREQVSNDLNNSILNFKILLSKLYYTIAILYDIIEIF
;
A
#
# COMPACT_ATOMS: atom_id res chain seq x y z
N MET A 1 8.32 27.91 6.04
CA MET A 1 8.88 27.03 7.10
C MET A 1 8.18 27.21 8.44
N LYS A 2 8.05 28.44 8.99
CA LYS A 2 7.33 28.70 10.25
C LYS A 2 5.92 28.09 10.35
N VAL A 3 5.09 28.28 9.32
CA VAL A 3 3.72 27.71 9.25
C VAL A 3 3.69 26.19 9.40
N TYR A 4 4.70 25.48 8.87
CA TYR A 4 4.77 24.02 9.00
C TYR A 4 5.11 23.59 10.43
N LEU A 5 6.02 24.32 11.10
CA LEU A 5 6.36 24.08 12.51
C LEU A 5 5.19 24.41 13.43
N GLU A 6 4.48 25.50 13.17
CA GLU A 6 3.24 25.87 13.88
C GLU A 6 2.19 24.78 13.75
N ARG A 7 1.94 24.28 12.54
CA ARG A 7 1.00 23.17 12.30
C ARG A 7 1.38 21.89 13.05
N SER A 8 2.67 21.58 13.14
CA SER A 8 3.17 20.44 13.94
C SER A 8 2.91 20.65 15.43
N LYS A 9 3.21 21.85 15.96
CA LYS A 9 2.94 22.23 17.36
C LYS A 9 1.45 22.19 17.69
N GLU A 10 0.59 22.71 16.81
CA GLU A 10 -0.87 22.67 16.95
C GLU A 10 -1.40 21.24 16.95
N TYR A 11 -0.87 20.37 16.08
CA TYR A 11 -1.27 18.96 16.06
C TYR A 11 -0.91 18.25 17.37
N LYS A 12 0.29 18.48 17.93
CA LYS A 12 0.67 17.92 19.24
C LYS A 12 -0.30 18.34 20.35
N LYS A 13 -0.61 19.64 20.42
CA LYS A 13 -1.59 20.18 21.38
C LYS A 13 -2.99 19.59 21.17
N PHE A 14 -3.41 19.42 19.92
CA PHE A 14 -4.69 18.78 19.60
C PHE A 14 -4.72 17.34 20.10
N MET A 15 -3.68 16.55 19.84
CA MET A 15 -3.58 15.16 20.29
C MET A 15 -3.60 15.05 21.83
N GLU A 16 -2.84 15.90 22.53
CA GLU A 16 -2.83 15.95 23.99
C GLU A 16 -4.24 16.23 24.55
N LYS A 17 -4.95 17.20 23.96
CA LYS A 17 -6.33 17.52 24.33
C LYS A 17 -7.26 16.32 24.10
N GLN A 18 -7.18 15.67 22.94
CA GLN A 18 -8.02 14.50 22.63
C GLN A 18 -7.74 13.32 23.57
N ILE A 19 -6.50 13.07 23.95
CA ILE A 19 -6.13 12.02 24.91
C ILE A 19 -6.71 12.32 26.30
N ALA A 20 -6.63 13.58 26.74
CA ALA A 20 -7.22 13.98 28.01
C ALA A 20 -8.74 13.81 28.00
N GLU A 21 -9.42 14.26 26.94
CA GLU A 21 -10.87 14.10 26.76
C GLU A 21 -11.28 12.63 26.71
N TYR A 22 -10.54 11.79 25.99
CA TYR A 22 -10.77 10.34 25.93
C TYR A 22 -10.67 9.69 27.30
N ASN A 23 -9.64 10.00 28.09
CA ASN A 23 -9.45 9.43 29.43
C ASN A 23 -10.55 9.85 30.41
N ILE A 24 -11.00 11.12 30.33
CA ILE A 24 -12.13 11.62 31.12
C ILE A 24 -13.41 10.92 30.69
N GLY A 25 -13.66 10.84 29.39
CA GLY A 25 -14.81 10.14 28.81
C GLY A 25 -14.86 8.67 29.19
N LYS A 26 -13.71 7.98 29.22
CA LYS A 26 -13.61 6.57 29.58
C LYS A 26 -14.09 6.32 31.02
N ARG A 27 -13.69 7.19 31.95
CA ARG A 27 -14.13 7.14 33.35
C ARG A 27 -15.62 7.43 33.49
N HIS A 28 -16.16 8.38 32.71
CA HIS A 28 -17.59 8.66 32.71
C HIS A 28 -18.41 7.51 32.14
N LEU A 29 -17.95 6.88 31.07
CA LEU A 29 -18.60 5.73 30.46
C LEU A 29 -18.67 4.55 31.45
N ALA A 30 -17.55 4.24 32.10
CA ALA A 30 -17.52 3.21 33.15
C ALA A 30 -18.55 3.50 34.26
N LYS A 31 -18.62 4.75 34.72
CA LYS A 31 -19.60 5.18 35.73
C LYS A 31 -21.06 5.05 35.28
N ILE A 32 -21.36 5.30 34.00
CA ILE A 32 -22.73 5.19 33.44
C ILE A 32 -23.16 3.72 33.36
N VAL A 33 -22.24 2.83 32.96
CA VAL A 33 -22.50 1.40 32.82
C VAL A 33 -22.50 0.69 34.18
N GLY A 34 -21.89 1.31 35.20
CA GLY A 34 -21.76 0.74 36.54
C GLY A 34 -20.59 -0.22 36.70
N GLU A 35 -19.57 -0.09 35.85
CA GLU A 35 -18.34 -0.89 35.87
C GLU A 35 -17.20 -0.12 36.55
N ASP A 36 -16.18 -0.85 37.01
CA ASP A 36 -15.01 -0.25 37.65
C ASP A 36 -14.15 0.55 36.64
N PRO A 37 -13.81 1.83 36.92
CA PRO A 37 -13.05 2.68 35.99
C PRO A 37 -11.66 2.16 35.61
N ASP A 38 -11.02 1.44 36.54
CA ASP A 38 -9.63 0.99 36.38
C ASP A 38 -9.52 -0.31 35.57
N ASN A 39 -10.55 -1.16 35.59
CA ASN A 39 -10.58 -2.45 34.88
C ASN A 39 -11.35 -2.39 33.54
N PHE A 40 -11.62 -1.19 33.03
CA PHE A 40 -12.47 -1.01 31.85
C PHE A 40 -11.69 -1.24 30.55
N THR A 41 -12.03 -2.30 29.80
CA THR A 41 -11.34 -2.70 28.56
C THR A 41 -11.95 -2.07 27.30
N GLU A 42 -11.24 -2.14 26.17
CA GLU A 42 -11.73 -1.62 24.87
C GLU A 42 -13.01 -2.36 24.41
N ALA A 43 -13.12 -3.66 24.66
CA ALA A 43 -14.31 -4.42 24.33
C ALA A 43 -15.52 -3.99 25.17
N ASP A 44 -15.31 -3.53 26.40
CA ASP A 44 -16.39 -3.06 27.27
C ASP A 44 -16.89 -1.69 26.81
N ILE A 45 -15.97 -0.83 26.34
CA ILE A 45 -16.31 0.44 25.69
C ILE A 45 -17.20 0.19 24.48
N ASP A 46 -16.82 -0.71 23.57
CA ASP A 46 -17.59 -0.98 22.36
C ASP A 46 -18.99 -1.53 22.66
N ARG A 47 -19.10 -2.42 23.66
CA ARG A 47 -20.40 -2.94 24.12
C ARG A 47 -21.26 -1.83 24.70
N ALA A 48 -20.69 -0.98 25.56
CA ALA A 48 -21.39 0.14 26.16
C ALA A 48 -21.89 1.14 25.12
N ILE A 49 -21.06 1.52 24.15
CA ILE A 49 -21.44 2.44 23.06
C ILE A 49 -22.53 1.84 22.19
N THR A 50 -22.42 0.55 21.83
CA THR A 50 -23.44 -0.14 21.03
C THR A 50 -24.80 -0.16 21.73
N TYR A 51 -24.81 -0.31 23.06
CA TYR A 51 -26.03 -0.30 23.86
C TYR A 51 -26.63 1.11 24.02
N LEU A 52 -25.79 2.10 24.33
CA LEU A 52 -26.24 3.49 24.54
C LEU A 52 -26.68 4.17 23.23
N PHE A 53 -26.00 3.87 22.13
CA PHE A 53 -26.24 4.46 20.82
C PHE A 53 -26.45 3.37 19.76
N PRO A 54 -27.60 2.67 19.78
CA PRO A 54 -27.87 1.62 18.81
C PRO A 54 -27.98 2.21 17.40
N SER A 55 -27.14 1.73 16.49
CA SER A 55 -27.14 2.12 15.08
C SER A 55 -27.45 0.93 14.17
N GLY A 56 -28.38 1.12 13.23
CA GLY A 56 -28.76 0.13 12.23
C GLY A 56 -27.89 0.12 10.97
N LEU A 57 -26.73 0.79 10.98
CA LEU A 57 -25.85 0.89 9.81
C LEU A 57 -25.14 -0.44 9.57
N TYR A 58 -25.09 -0.87 8.31
CA TYR A 58 -24.39 -2.10 7.91
C TYR A 58 -22.87 -1.94 7.96
N ASP A 59 -22.37 -0.78 7.54
CA ASP A 59 -20.95 -0.45 7.63
C ASP A 59 -20.55 -0.23 9.09
N LYS A 60 -19.55 -0.99 9.55
CA LYS A 60 -19.01 -0.90 10.91
C LYS A 60 -18.28 0.41 11.16
N GLN A 61 -17.63 0.98 10.13
CA GLN A 61 -16.87 2.22 10.26
C GLN A 61 -17.77 3.46 10.40
N ALA A 62 -19.03 3.35 9.99
CA ALA A 62 -20.01 4.43 10.10
C ALA A 62 -20.76 4.44 11.45
N LYS A 63 -20.55 3.42 12.30
CA LYS A 63 -21.21 3.34 13.60
C LYS A 63 -20.58 4.30 14.61
N PRO A 64 -21.34 4.77 15.62
CA PRO A 64 -20.76 5.47 16.76
C PRO A 64 -19.70 4.58 17.41
N MET A 65 -18.49 5.13 17.60
CA MET A 65 -17.37 4.41 18.20
C MET A 65 -16.54 5.36 19.06
N MET A 66 -15.98 4.84 20.15
CA MET A 66 -15.08 5.56 21.04
C MET A 66 -13.74 4.83 21.04
N ILE A 67 -12.78 5.35 20.28
CA ILE A 67 -11.47 4.74 20.08
C ILE A 67 -10.38 5.66 20.65
N ASP A 68 -9.28 5.06 21.10
CA ASP A 68 -8.06 5.81 21.47
C ASP A 68 -7.64 6.76 20.33
N PRO A 69 -7.43 8.06 20.61
CA PRO A 69 -6.96 9.04 19.63
C PRO A 69 -5.72 8.59 18.85
N ILE A 70 -4.80 7.84 19.45
CA ILE A 70 -3.57 7.36 18.79
C ILE A 70 -3.91 6.34 17.68
N LYS A 71 -4.94 5.52 17.89
CA LYS A 71 -5.42 4.53 16.89
C LYS A 71 -6.30 5.18 15.83
N MET A 72 -7.09 6.20 16.21
CA MET A 72 -8.01 6.89 15.31
C MET A 72 -7.31 7.83 14.33
N TYR A 73 -6.35 8.62 14.82
CA TYR A 73 -5.62 9.58 14.01
C TYR A 73 -4.33 8.95 13.48
N GLU A 74 -4.09 9.08 12.17
CA GLU A 74 -2.83 8.64 11.57
C GLU A 74 -1.63 9.32 12.25
N THR A 75 -0.56 8.56 12.50
CA THR A 75 0.70 9.12 13.00
C THR A 75 1.27 10.07 11.94
N ARG A 76 1.08 11.38 12.15
CA ARG A 76 1.68 12.39 11.28
C ARG A 76 3.18 12.41 11.49
N LYS A 77 3.92 12.56 10.40
CA LYS A 77 5.36 12.80 10.46
C LYS A 77 5.61 14.06 11.29
N GLU A 78 6.55 13.97 12.22
CA GLU A 78 7.02 15.13 12.95
C GLU A 78 7.69 16.14 12.00
N ALA A 79 8.02 17.31 12.55
CA ALA A 79 8.76 18.27 11.77
C ALA A 79 10.10 17.68 11.34
N VAL A 80 10.36 17.66 10.03
CA VAL A 80 11.56 17.04 9.45
C VAL A 80 12.79 17.94 9.52
N PHE A 81 12.61 19.18 10.00
CA PHE A 81 13.61 20.24 10.03
C PHE A 81 13.50 21.08 11.29
N ASP A 82 14.60 21.75 11.63
CA ASP A 82 14.69 22.69 12.74
C ASP A 82 14.14 24.09 12.39
N GLU A 83 14.15 25.02 13.35
CA GLU A 83 13.69 26.40 13.13
C GLU A 83 14.53 27.16 12.10
N ALA A 84 15.79 26.76 11.89
CA ALA A 84 16.68 27.30 10.87
C ALA A 84 16.44 26.70 9.47
N GLY A 85 15.63 25.63 9.37
CA GLY A 85 15.33 24.92 8.13
C GLY A 85 16.32 23.79 7.79
N ARG A 86 17.22 23.43 8.69
CA ARG A 86 18.14 22.29 8.52
C ARG A 86 17.36 20.98 8.74
N PRO A 87 17.38 20.06 7.77
CA PRO A 87 16.74 18.75 7.95
C PRO A 87 17.43 17.90 9.02
N HIS A 88 16.64 17.13 9.77
CA HIS A 88 17.16 16.19 10.77
C HIS A 88 17.82 14.96 10.14
N HIS A 89 17.31 14.50 9.00
CA HIS A 89 17.81 13.31 8.31
C HIS A 89 18.79 13.69 7.19
N PHE A 90 19.92 12.99 7.08
CA PHE A 90 20.95 13.28 6.09
C PHE A 90 20.49 13.00 4.64
N LEU A 91 19.68 11.95 4.43
CA LEU A 91 19.02 11.66 3.14
C LEU A 91 17.71 12.43 2.91
N PHE A 92 17.45 13.54 3.62
CA PHE A 92 16.19 14.26 3.47
C PHE A 92 15.87 14.67 2.03
N TYR A 93 16.90 15.05 1.25
CA TYR A 93 16.74 15.50 -0.13
C TYR A 93 16.45 14.38 -1.14
N THR A 94 16.41 13.11 -0.73
CA THR A 94 16.03 11.98 -1.58
C THR A 94 14.51 11.76 -1.64
N LEU A 95 13.71 12.60 -0.97
CA LEU A 95 12.25 12.54 -0.80
C LEU A 95 11.76 11.41 0.11
N ASN A 96 12.40 10.24 0.08
CA ASN A 96 12.07 9.07 0.90
C ASN A 96 13.25 8.69 1.83
N PRO A 97 13.55 9.52 2.84
CA PRO A 97 14.76 9.38 3.65
C PRO A 97 14.87 8.02 4.35
N LYS A 98 13.78 7.53 4.96
CA LYS A 98 13.80 6.27 5.72
C LYS A 98 13.94 5.06 4.81
N TYR A 99 13.29 5.08 3.65
CA TYR A 99 13.43 4.00 2.66
C TYR A 99 14.90 3.85 2.21
N TYR A 100 15.55 4.95 1.86
CA TYR A 100 16.95 4.91 1.42
C TYR A 100 17.93 4.66 2.59
N GLU A 101 17.57 5.03 3.81
CA GLU A 101 18.33 4.67 5.02
C GLU A 101 18.38 3.15 5.18
N VAL A 102 17.24 2.46 5.11
CA VAL A 102 17.18 0.99 5.16
C VAL A 102 18.02 0.36 4.05
N LEU A 103 17.92 0.89 2.81
CA LEU A 103 18.76 0.38 1.71
C LEU A 103 20.25 0.56 1.98
N HIS A 104 20.65 1.71 2.54
CA HIS A 104 22.03 1.97 2.91
C HIS A 104 22.52 1.03 4.02
N GLU A 105 21.69 0.75 5.03
CA GLU A 105 22.00 -0.21 6.10
C GLU A 105 22.13 -1.65 5.58
N ILE A 106 21.30 -2.05 4.62
CA ILE A 106 21.39 -3.35 3.96
C ILE A 106 22.73 -3.48 3.25
N VAL A 107 23.12 -2.51 2.43
CA VAL A 107 24.42 -2.51 1.74
C VAL A 107 25.57 -2.48 2.76
N GLY A 108 25.44 -1.72 3.84
CA GLY A 108 26.41 -1.71 4.94
C GLY A 108 26.56 -3.08 5.62
N SER A 109 25.46 -3.81 5.79
CA SER A 109 25.46 -5.16 6.36
C SER A 109 26.05 -6.19 5.40
N LEU A 110 25.75 -6.11 4.10
CA LEU A 110 26.35 -6.96 3.07
C LEU A 110 27.88 -6.79 3.05
N ASN A 111 28.38 -5.55 3.00
CA ASN A 111 29.82 -5.29 3.05
C ASN A 111 30.49 -5.78 4.34
N ARG A 112 29.76 -5.86 5.46
CA ARG A 112 30.27 -6.45 6.71
C ARG A 112 30.37 -7.96 6.60
N LEU A 113 29.37 -8.62 5.99
CA LEU A 113 29.37 -10.06 5.74
C LEU A 113 30.50 -10.45 4.81
N ASP A 114 30.72 -9.71 3.71
CA ASP A 114 31.81 -9.96 2.77
C ASP A 114 33.19 -9.93 3.47
N LYS A 115 33.41 -8.94 4.34
CA LYS A 115 34.65 -8.84 5.14
C LYS A 115 34.82 -10.01 6.10
N ILE A 116 33.73 -10.51 6.68
CA ILE A 116 33.77 -11.67 7.58
C ILE A 116 34.10 -12.93 6.76
N GLU A 117 33.49 -13.08 5.59
CA GLU A 117 33.77 -14.18 4.67
C GLU A 117 35.25 -14.18 4.24
N ASP A 118 35.79 -13.03 3.82
CA ASP A 118 37.20 -12.87 3.48
C ASP A 118 38.13 -13.29 4.63
N GLN A 119 37.78 -12.93 5.87
CA GLN A 119 38.53 -13.34 7.06
C GLN A 119 38.43 -14.85 7.35
N MET A 120 37.26 -15.45 7.13
CA MET A 120 37.06 -16.90 7.29
C MET A 120 37.83 -17.68 6.23
N LEU A 121 37.85 -17.21 4.98
CA LEU A 121 38.63 -17.77 3.89
C LEU A 121 40.13 -17.67 4.17
N ALA A 122 40.62 -16.52 4.64
CA ALA A 122 42.02 -16.35 5.04
C ALA A 122 42.43 -17.33 6.16
N LYS A 123 41.51 -17.62 7.09
CA LYS A 123 41.72 -18.58 8.18
C LYS A 123 41.43 -20.04 7.79
N LYS A 124 40.95 -20.31 6.57
CA LYS A 124 40.53 -21.63 6.08
C LYS A 124 39.51 -22.34 6.98
N ILE A 125 38.62 -21.58 7.63
CA ILE A 125 37.55 -22.13 8.47
C ILE A 125 36.36 -22.44 7.55
N GLN A 126 35.84 -23.67 7.60
CA GLN A 126 34.63 -24.06 6.87
C GLN A 126 33.38 -23.76 7.73
N PRO A 127 32.29 -23.23 7.15
CA PRO A 127 31.07 -22.96 7.89
C PRO A 127 30.44 -24.27 8.43
N SER A 128 29.97 -24.22 9.67
CA SER A 128 29.39 -25.36 10.40
C SER A 128 27.93 -25.58 9.98
N SER A 129 27.41 -26.81 10.11
CA SER A 129 25.99 -27.11 9.90
C SER A 129 25.06 -26.35 10.89
N GLN A 130 25.60 -25.83 12.00
CA GLN A 130 24.88 -25.01 12.97
C GLN A 130 24.63 -23.57 12.49
N ASP A 131 25.37 -23.10 11.49
CA ASP A 131 25.23 -21.73 10.94
C ASP A 131 24.14 -21.65 9.87
N LYS A 132 23.46 -22.76 9.58
CA LYS A 132 22.40 -22.83 8.57
C LYS A 132 21.12 -22.18 9.12
N LEU A 133 20.70 -21.11 8.47
CA LEU A 133 19.44 -20.44 8.78
C LEU A 133 18.24 -21.30 8.31
N ASP A 134 17.27 -21.50 9.20
CA ASP A 134 16.00 -22.16 8.88
C ASP A 134 15.00 -21.14 8.33
N ILE A 135 14.71 -21.22 7.02
CA ILE A 135 13.90 -20.23 6.29
C ILE A 135 12.45 -20.72 6.08
N VAL A 136 12.13 -21.95 6.52
CA VAL A 136 10.91 -22.67 6.11
C VAL A 136 9.60 -21.92 6.44
N GLU A 137 9.58 -21.14 7.52
CA GLU A 137 8.38 -20.42 7.97
C GLU A 137 8.43 -18.89 7.74
N SER A 138 9.54 -18.37 7.20
CA SER A 138 9.72 -16.94 7.03
C SER A 138 9.09 -16.46 5.72
N GLN A 139 8.16 -15.50 5.81
CA GLN A 139 7.54 -14.84 4.66
C GLN A 139 8.08 -13.42 4.49
N TRP A 140 8.23 -12.96 3.24
CA TRP A 140 8.53 -11.57 2.93
C TRP A 140 7.39 -10.64 3.35
N MET A 141 7.76 -9.50 3.93
CA MET A 141 6.84 -8.45 4.34
C MET A 141 6.09 -7.86 3.13
N GLY A 142 4.78 -7.64 3.29
CA GLY A 142 3.96 -7.02 2.25
C GLY A 142 4.25 -5.52 2.10
N LYS A 143 3.99 -4.95 0.92
CA LYS A 143 4.18 -3.52 0.65
C LYS A 143 3.47 -2.61 1.67
N SER A 144 2.18 -2.87 1.93
CA SER A 144 1.39 -2.03 2.84
C SER A 144 1.95 -2.04 4.27
N GLU A 145 2.51 -3.16 4.70
CA GLU A 145 3.14 -3.29 6.01
C GLU A 145 4.44 -2.49 6.08
N LEU A 146 5.27 -2.59 5.04
CA LEU A 146 6.49 -1.80 4.92
C LEU A 146 6.21 -0.29 4.90
N GLU A 147 5.19 0.14 4.15
CA GLU A 147 4.77 1.55 4.11
C GLU A 147 4.27 2.07 5.46
N LYS A 148 3.59 1.23 6.24
CA LYS A 148 3.16 1.58 7.61
C LYS A 148 4.37 1.78 8.52
N ILE A 149 5.32 0.85 8.50
CA ILE A 149 6.54 0.89 9.32
C ILE A 149 7.37 2.14 8.98
N LEU A 150 7.60 2.39 7.69
CA LEU A 150 8.38 3.55 7.25
C LEU A 150 7.57 4.86 7.36
N SER A 151 6.24 4.78 7.37
CA SER A 151 5.32 5.93 7.22
C SER A 151 5.59 6.70 5.91
N GLU A 152 6.02 6.00 4.87
CA GLU A 152 6.43 6.55 3.57
C GLU A 152 5.71 5.79 2.46
N LYS A 153 5.25 6.53 1.44
CA LYS A 153 4.65 5.91 0.25
C LYS A 153 5.77 5.44 -0.65
N ILE A 154 5.75 4.16 -1.00
CA ILE A 154 6.72 3.55 -1.90
C ILE A 154 6.05 3.45 -3.27
N LYS A 155 6.73 3.95 -4.30
CA LYS A 155 6.25 3.81 -5.67
C LYS A 155 6.23 2.33 -6.03
N ASP A 156 5.14 1.89 -6.67
CA ASP A 156 5.12 0.58 -7.31
C ASP A 156 6.11 0.55 -8.48
N LYS A 157 6.54 -0.66 -8.81
CA LYS A 157 7.35 -0.93 -9.99
C LYS A 157 6.61 -0.41 -11.23
N ASP A 158 7.35 0.23 -12.13
CA ASP A 158 6.86 0.63 -13.45
C ASP A 158 6.28 -0.57 -14.21
N PRO A 159 5.35 -0.37 -15.18
CA PRO A 159 4.75 -1.44 -15.97
C PRO A 159 5.82 -2.38 -16.52
N GLU A 160 5.48 -3.67 -16.57
CA GLU A 160 6.38 -4.67 -17.15
C GLU A 160 6.54 -4.40 -18.64
N TYR A 161 7.76 -4.58 -19.16
CA TYR A 161 8.04 -4.40 -20.58
C TYR A 161 8.27 -5.76 -21.22
N ASP A 162 7.64 -6.00 -22.37
CA ASP A 162 7.86 -7.22 -23.15
C ASP A 162 9.27 -7.22 -23.78
N ASN A 163 9.67 -8.34 -24.40
CA ASN A 163 10.94 -8.47 -25.13
C ASN A 163 11.12 -7.40 -26.22
N ASP A 164 10.02 -6.84 -26.72
CA ASP A 164 9.98 -5.75 -27.69
C ASP A 164 9.96 -4.34 -27.05
N ASN A 165 10.24 -4.24 -25.75
CA ASN A 165 10.20 -3.02 -24.95
C ASN A 165 8.86 -2.28 -24.98
N ARG A 166 7.75 -3.03 -25.03
CA ARG A 166 6.39 -2.50 -24.99
C ARG A 166 5.81 -2.64 -23.59
N PRO A 167 5.24 -1.58 -23.00
CA PRO A 167 4.65 -1.68 -21.66
C PRO A 167 3.42 -2.59 -21.72
N PHE A 168 3.31 -3.56 -20.83
CA PHE A 168 2.13 -4.41 -20.71
C PHE A 168 1.65 -4.51 -19.26
N ILE A 169 0.37 -4.81 -19.11
CA ILE A 169 -0.28 -5.08 -17.84
C ILE A 169 -0.89 -6.47 -17.92
N LEU A 170 -0.48 -7.36 -17.03
CA LEU A 170 -1.08 -8.68 -16.87
C LEU A 170 -2.10 -8.65 -15.73
N VAL A 171 -3.35 -8.96 -16.06
CA VAL A 171 -4.43 -9.14 -15.09
C VAL A 171 -4.69 -10.64 -14.97
N GLU A 172 -4.14 -11.24 -13.92
CA GLU A 172 -4.17 -12.71 -13.73
C GLU A 172 -5.51 -13.26 -13.19
N LYS A 173 -6.46 -12.39 -12.84
CA LYS A 173 -7.70 -12.79 -12.16
C LYS A 173 -8.94 -12.11 -12.75
N CYS A 174 -9.33 -12.50 -13.96
CA CYS A 174 -10.62 -12.14 -14.54
C CYS A 174 -11.64 -13.26 -14.26
N ALA A 175 -12.83 -12.90 -13.79
CA ALA A 175 -13.89 -13.87 -13.50
C ALA A 175 -15.24 -13.39 -14.03
N ARG A 176 -15.97 -14.28 -14.73
CA ARG A 176 -17.38 -14.07 -15.12
C ARG A 176 -18.17 -15.33 -14.83
N LYS A 177 -19.13 -15.25 -13.91
CA LYS A 177 -19.83 -16.43 -13.38
C LYS A 177 -18.79 -17.47 -12.90
N ASN A 178 -18.78 -18.65 -13.52
CA ASN A 178 -17.83 -19.71 -13.21
C ASN A 178 -16.58 -19.69 -14.10
N ALA A 179 -16.53 -18.85 -15.13
CA ALA A 179 -15.37 -18.71 -15.99
C ALA A 179 -14.27 -17.90 -15.29
N ARG A 180 -13.04 -18.37 -15.41
CA ARG A 180 -11.81 -17.69 -14.96
C ARG A 180 -10.90 -17.53 -16.17
N GLY A 181 -10.16 -16.42 -16.23
CA GLY A 181 -9.22 -16.16 -17.30
C GLY A 181 -8.18 -15.13 -16.90
N GLN A 182 -7.14 -15.02 -17.71
CA GLN A 182 -6.08 -14.03 -17.56
C GLN A 182 -6.04 -13.15 -18.80
N VAL A 183 -5.78 -11.86 -18.62
CA VAL A 183 -5.74 -10.90 -19.73
C VAL A 183 -4.43 -10.14 -19.68
N LYS A 184 -3.63 -10.25 -20.74
CA LYS A 184 -2.45 -9.44 -20.98
C LYS A 184 -2.82 -8.32 -21.94
N VAL A 185 -2.72 -7.07 -21.49
CA VAL A 185 -2.91 -5.88 -22.32
C VAL A 185 -1.55 -5.29 -22.63
N ILE A 186 -1.22 -5.15 -23.91
CA ILE A 186 0.06 -4.64 -24.37
C ILE A 186 -0.15 -3.25 -24.98
N GLY A 187 0.63 -2.26 -24.52
CA GLY A 187 0.67 -0.91 -25.08
C GLY A 187 1.41 -0.86 -26.42
N ASN A 188 1.04 0.09 -27.27
CA ASN A 188 1.58 0.27 -28.63
C ASN A 188 1.32 -0.95 -29.55
N GLY A 189 0.05 -1.35 -29.65
CA GLY A 189 -0.40 -2.48 -30.48
C GLY A 189 -0.92 -2.10 -31.88
N SER A 190 -1.49 -3.07 -32.59
CA SER A 190 -2.16 -2.96 -33.89
C SER A 190 -3.65 -3.35 -33.89
N GLY A 191 -4.30 -3.54 -32.73
CA GLY A 191 -5.70 -3.95 -32.67
C GLY A 191 -5.95 -5.47 -32.66
N LYS A 192 -4.92 -6.30 -32.58
CA LYS A 192 -5.05 -7.77 -32.62
C LYS A 192 -5.56 -8.30 -31.28
N ILE A 193 -6.60 -9.14 -31.31
CA ILE A 193 -7.14 -9.80 -30.12
C ILE A 193 -6.92 -11.30 -30.29
N THR A 194 -6.19 -11.91 -29.36
CA THR A 194 -6.01 -13.37 -29.33
C THR A 194 -6.62 -13.92 -28.04
N ILE A 195 -7.29 -15.07 -28.14
CA ILE A 195 -7.93 -15.78 -27.04
C ILE A 195 -7.45 -17.23 -27.10
N ASN A 196 -6.66 -17.66 -26.13
CA ASN A 196 -6.04 -18.98 -26.06
C ASN A 196 -5.25 -19.34 -27.34
N GLY A 197 -4.54 -18.36 -27.91
CA GLY A 197 -3.78 -18.49 -29.16
C GLY A 197 -4.64 -18.55 -30.43
N LYS A 198 -5.96 -18.43 -30.32
CA LYS A 198 -6.89 -18.33 -31.46
C LYS A 198 -7.38 -16.89 -31.62
N ASP A 199 -7.84 -16.55 -32.81
CA ASP A 199 -8.41 -15.23 -33.07
C ASP A 199 -9.79 -15.06 -32.40
N ILE A 200 -10.30 -13.84 -32.30
CA ILE A 200 -11.61 -13.50 -31.71
C ILE A 200 -12.79 -14.25 -32.36
N THR A 201 -12.57 -14.79 -33.56
CA THR A 201 -13.46 -15.73 -34.26
C THR A 201 -13.72 -17.03 -33.51
N LEU A 202 -12.99 -17.32 -32.42
CA LEU A 202 -13.32 -18.39 -31.47
C LEU A 202 -14.78 -18.31 -30.98
N PHE A 203 -15.32 -17.10 -30.84
CA PHE A 203 -16.73 -16.91 -30.52
C PHE A 203 -17.59 -16.91 -31.78
N ASP A 204 -18.37 -17.97 -31.97
CA ASP A 204 -19.35 -18.07 -33.07
C ASP A 204 -20.41 -16.98 -32.96
N ASP A 205 -20.83 -16.68 -31.72
CA ASP A 205 -21.85 -15.68 -31.43
C ASP A 205 -21.32 -14.25 -31.65
N ILE A 206 -22.07 -13.47 -32.42
CA ILE A 206 -21.82 -12.05 -32.67
C ILE A 206 -21.90 -11.27 -31.36
N GLN A 207 -22.80 -11.62 -30.44
CA GLN A 207 -22.97 -10.91 -29.16
C GLN A 207 -21.70 -10.97 -28.29
N CYS A 208 -21.03 -12.12 -28.28
CA CYS A 208 -19.78 -12.31 -27.53
C CYS A 208 -18.64 -11.47 -28.13
N ARG A 209 -18.57 -11.37 -29.46
CA ARG A 209 -17.57 -10.54 -30.17
C ARG A 209 -17.85 -9.05 -29.99
N GLU A 210 -19.11 -8.65 -30.06
CA GLU A 210 -19.53 -7.27 -29.78
C GLU A 210 -19.25 -6.88 -28.34
N GLN A 211 -19.48 -7.78 -27.37
CA GLN A 211 -19.16 -7.50 -25.97
C GLN A 211 -17.67 -7.20 -25.79
N VAL A 212 -16.78 -8.05 -26.33
CA VAL A 212 -15.33 -7.83 -26.28
C VAL A 212 -14.95 -6.51 -26.98
N SER A 213 -15.50 -6.25 -28.17
CA SER A 213 -15.20 -5.02 -28.94
C SER A 213 -15.72 -3.74 -28.26
N ASN A 214 -16.92 -3.77 -27.69
CA ASN A 214 -17.53 -2.63 -27.00
C ASN A 214 -16.84 -2.34 -25.67
N ASP A 215 -16.46 -3.37 -24.92
CA ASP A 215 -15.72 -3.21 -23.66
C ASP A 215 -14.32 -2.63 -23.91
N LEU A 216 -13.66 -3.00 -25.02
CA LEU A 216 -12.44 -2.36 -25.51
C LEU A 216 -12.67 -0.89 -25.87
N ASN A 217 -13.68 -0.58 -26.69
CA ASN A 217 -13.98 0.80 -27.12
C ASN A 217 -14.30 1.72 -25.92
N ASN A 218 -15.06 1.22 -24.95
CA ASN A 218 -15.38 1.95 -23.72
C ASN A 218 -14.18 2.05 -22.76
N SER A 219 -13.34 1.02 -22.68
CA SER A 219 -12.12 1.06 -21.86
C SER A 219 -11.09 2.02 -22.45
N ILE A 220 -10.94 2.08 -23.77
CA ILE A 220 -10.11 3.07 -24.47
C ILE A 220 -10.62 4.49 -24.19
N LEU A 221 -11.94 4.71 -24.17
CA LEU A 221 -12.54 5.99 -23.80
C LEU A 221 -12.28 6.35 -22.33
N ASN A 222 -12.37 5.38 -21.40
CA ASN A 222 -12.11 5.58 -19.98
C ASN A 222 -10.61 5.74 -19.65
N PHE A 223 -9.72 5.00 -20.31
CA PHE A 223 -8.27 5.19 -20.23
C PHE A 223 -7.86 6.55 -20.78
N LYS A 224 -8.51 7.02 -21.86
CA LYS A 224 -8.34 8.38 -22.40
C LYS A 224 -8.76 9.46 -21.39
N ILE A 225 -9.81 9.23 -20.59
CA ILE A 225 -10.25 10.13 -19.50
C ILE A 225 -9.31 10.07 -18.27
N LEU A 226 -8.77 8.89 -17.95
CA LEU A 226 -7.83 8.72 -16.85
C LEU A 226 -6.45 9.32 -17.16
N LEU A 227 -5.98 9.16 -18.40
CA LEU A 227 -4.72 9.73 -18.88
C LEU A 227 -4.82 11.22 -19.21
N SER A 228 -5.98 11.77 -19.59
CA SER A 228 -6.12 13.23 -19.76
C SER A 228 -5.99 14.02 -18.45
N LYS A 229 -6.09 13.37 -17.27
CA LYS A 229 -5.80 13.96 -15.97
C LYS A 229 -4.31 13.93 -15.59
N LEU A 230 -3.49 13.18 -16.32
CA LEU A 230 -2.03 13.12 -16.20
C LEU A 230 -1.43 13.70 -17.48
N TYR A 231 -1.16 15.01 -17.47
CA TYR A 231 -0.46 15.77 -18.51
C TYR A 231 0.36 14.90 -19.47
N TYR A 232 -0.05 14.75 -20.75
CA TYR A 232 0.77 14.65 -21.97
C TYR A 232 -0.13 14.34 -23.19
N THR A 233 -0.04 15.19 -24.21
CA THR A 233 -0.57 15.00 -25.56
C THR A 233 0.33 14.03 -26.32
N ILE A 234 -0.17 12.87 -26.79
CA ILE A 234 0.43 12.09 -27.89
C ILE A 234 -0.66 11.27 -28.61
N ALA A 235 -0.43 11.11 -29.91
CA ALA A 235 -1.31 10.61 -30.94
C ALA A 235 -1.72 9.13 -30.83
N ILE A 236 -2.89 8.86 -31.41
CA ILE A 236 -3.68 7.63 -31.43
C ILE A 236 -2.97 6.51 -32.20
N LEU A 237 -2.77 5.33 -31.60
CA LEU A 237 -2.55 4.04 -32.26
C LEU A 237 -3.16 2.91 -31.39
N TYR A 238 -3.87 1.97 -32.01
CA TYR A 238 -4.87 1.04 -31.41
C TYR A 238 -4.28 -0.26 -30.81
N ASP A 239 -4.74 -0.69 -29.62
CA ASP A 239 -4.12 -1.69 -28.71
C ASP A 239 -4.25 -3.19 -29.08
N ILE A 240 -3.32 -4.05 -28.63
CA ILE A 240 -3.37 -5.54 -28.75
C ILE A 240 -3.74 -6.16 -27.40
N ILE A 241 -4.65 -7.14 -27.39
CA ILE A 241 -5.04 -7.89 -26.19
C ILE A 241 -4.82 -9.38 -26.42
N GLU A 242 -4.06 -10.02 -25.54
CA GLU A 242 -3.95 -11.49 -25.46
C GLU A 242 -4.69 -11.99 -24.21
N ILE A 243 -5.68 -12.85 -24.40
CA ILE A 243 -6.46 -13.52 -23.36
C ILE A 243 -5.98 -14.98 -23.28
N PHE A 244 -5.61 -15.43 -22.09
CA PHE A 244 -5.18 -16.81 -21.79
C PHE A 244 -6.16 -17.51 -20.83
#